data_AF-A0A0S8GMM9-F1
#
_entry.id   AF-A0A0S8GMM9-F1
#
_cell.length_a   1.000
_cell.length_b   1.000
_cell.length_c   1.000
_cell.angle_alpha   90.00
_cell.angle_beta   90.00
_cell.angle_gamma   90.00
#
_symmetry.space_group_name_H-M   'P 1'
#
loop_
_entity.id
_entity.type
_entity.pdbx_description
1 polymer ?
#
loop_
_entity_poly.entity_id
_entity_poly.type
_entity_poly.pdbx_seq_one_letter_code
_entity_poly.pdbx_strand_id
1 'polypeptide(L)'
;MQQQPPKLEQPPIKMCPCGQFPDGLLIEMPERAKYGRAMGSCCGDWSVEFRNNYTQDPQETLTRASKAWNDAPRAPESDVFPPEPAAPPSAEPETSH
;
A
#
# COMPACT_ATOMS: atom_id res chain seq x y z
N MET A 1 29.69 6.28 16.14
CA MET A 1 29.62 5.09 15.28
C MET A 1 28.15 4.85 14.97
N GLN A 2 27.67 5.30 13.80
CA GLN A 2 26.29 5.06 13.39
C GLN A 2 26.21 3.60 12.92
N GLN A 3 25.79 2.71 13.82
CA GLN A 3 25.52 1.32 13.47
C GLN A 3 24.33 1.32 12.52
N GLN A 4 24.59 1.20 11.21
CA GLN A 4 23.57 0.82 10.25
C GLN A 4 22.96 -0.48 10.77
N PRO A 5 21.62 -0.56 10.97
CA PRO A 5 21.00 -1.80 11.41
C PRO A 5 21.36 -2.90 10.40
N PRO A 6 21.54 -4.15 10.86
CA PRO A 6 21.92 -5.25 9.99
C PRO A 6 20.99 -5.25 8.80
N LYS A 7 21.56 -5.18 7.59
CA LYS A 7 20.83 -5.21 6.33
C LYS A 7 20.28 -6.62 6.18
N LEU A 8 19.18 -6.87 6.86
CA LEU A 8 18.37 -8.08 6.73
C LEU A 8 18.14 -8.28 5.24
N GLU A 9 18.52 -9.45 4.71
CA GLU A 9 18.36 -9.77 3.29
C GLU A 9 16.88 -9.64 2.94
N GLN A 10 16.53 -8.56 2.24
CA GLN A 10 15.14 -8.25 1.94
C GLN A 10 14.67 -9.20 0.81
N PRO A 11 13.55 -9.92 0.98
CA PRO A 11 12.95 -10.71 -0.08
C PRO A 11 12.63 -9.82 -1.29
N PRO A 12 12.62 -10.38 -2.52
CA PRO A 12 12.21 -9.62 -3.70
C PRO A 12 10.80 -9.07 -3.52
N ILE A 13 10.64 -7.75 -3.65
CA ILE A 13 9.37 -7.04 -3.52
C ILE A 13 8.90 -6.53 -4.88
N LYS A 14 7.60 -6.65 -5.15
CA LYS A 14 6.95 -6.12 -6.34
C LYS A 14 6.88 -4.58 -6.27
N MET A 15 6.79 -3.98 -7.46
CA MET A 15 6.62 -2.53 -7.66
C MET A 15 5.45 -1.98 -6.83
N CYS A 16 5.61 -0.75 -6.37
CA CYS A 16 4.54 -0.05 -5.66
C CYS A 16 3.43 0.35 -6.65
N PRO A 17 2.14 0.36 -6.24
CA PRO A 17 1.05 0.88 -7.07
C PRO A 17 1.22 2.35 -7.53
N CYS A 18 2.12 3.13 -6.91
CA CYS A 18 2.47 4.46 -7.41
C CYS A 18 3.31 4.45 -8.70
N GLY A 19 3.75 3.28 -9.17
CA GLY A 19 4.61 3.14 -10.36
C GLY A 19 6.12 3.22 -10.08
N GLN A 20 6.52 3.42 -8.82
CA GLN A 20 7.93 3.42 -8.42
C GLN A 20 8.35 2.09 -7.77
N PHE A 21 9.63 1.75 -7.89
CA PHE A 21 10.21 0.59 -7.23
C PHE A 21 10.74 0.99 -5.84
N PRO A 22 10.19 0.45 -4.74
CA PRO A 22 10.72 0.73 -3.40
C PRO A 22 12.09 0.06 -3.21
N ASP A 23 13.04 0.76 -2.58
CA ASP A 23 14.34 0.19 -2.18
C ASP A 23 14.20 -0.82 -1.02
N GLY A 24 13.09 -0.72 -0.28
CA GLY A 24 12.75 -1.62 0.81
C GLY A 24 11.36 -1.37 1.40
N LEU A 25 10.99 -2.21 2.35
CA LEU A 25 9.74 -2.06 3.12
C LEU A 25 10.03 -1.47 4.50
N LEU A 26 9.29 -0.41 4.83
CA LEU A 26 9.17 0.13 6.18
C LEU A 26 8.10 -0.66 6.92
N ILE A 27 8.46 -1.26 8.05
CA ILE A 27 7.53 -2.04 8.87
C ILE A 27 7.22 -1.22 10.12
N GLU A 28 5.97 -0.80 10.24
CA GLU A 28 5.44 -0.18 11.44
C GLU A 28 4.65 -1.22 12.22
N MET A 29 5.13 -1.54 13.43
CA MET A 29 4.49 -2.51 14.30
C MET A 29 4.64 -2.08 15.76
N PRO A 30 3.54 -1.88 16.51
CA PRO A 30 3.62 -1.67 17.93
C PRO A 30 4.19 -2.90 18.65
N GLU A 31 4.86 -2.70 19.78
CA GLU A 31 5.37 -3.82 20.59
C GLU A 31 4.25 -4.81 20.94
N ARG A 32 4.49 -6.10 20.68
CA ARG A 32 3.53 -7.19 20.91
C ARG A 32 2.22 -7.07 20.13
N ALA A 33 2.20 -6.36 19.00
CA ALA A 33 1.04 -6.33 18.13
C ALA A 33 0.86 -7.63 17.34
N LYS A 34 -0.40 -8.04 17.16
CA LYS A 34 -0.78 -9.19 16.33
C LYS A 34 -0.63 -8.90 14.84
N TYR A 35 -0.78 -7.63 14.48
CA TYR A 35 -0.76 -7.10 13.12
C TYR A 35 0.33 -6.04 13.03
N GLY A 36 1.00 -6.00 11.87
CA GLY A 36 1.96 -4.96 11.52
C GLY A 36 1.57 -4.37 10.16
N ARG A 37 2.09 -3.18 9.86
CA ARG A 37 1.85 -2.47 8.61
C ARG A 37 3.15 -2.39 7.83
N ALA A 38 3.14 -2.89 6.60
CA ALA A 38 4.26 -2.81 5.67
C ALA A 38 4.01 -1.68 4.66
N MET A 39 4.94 -0.74 4.56
CA MET A 39 4.87 0.44 3.69
C MET A 39 6.06 0.46 2.75
N GLY A 40 5.85 0.85 1.50
CA GLY A 40 6.96 1.01 0.56
C GLY A 40 7.75 2.29 0.86
N SER A 41 9.08 2.24 0.79
CA SER A 41 9.94 3.42 0.97
C SER A 41 9.82 4.48 -0.15
N CYS A 42 9.09 4.19 -1.22
CA CYS A 42 8.97 5.06 -2.40
C CYS A 42 7.98 6.22 -2.21
N CYS A 43 6.74 5.94 -1.82
CA CYS A 43 5.68 6.95 -1.68
C CYS A 43 5.17 7.11 -0.26
N GLY A 44 5.34 6.09 0.60
CA GLY A 44 4.79 6.08 1.96
C GLY A 44 3.25 6.08 2.06
N ASP A 45 2.54 6.19 0.94
CA ASP A 45 1.08 6.30 0.89
C ASP A 45 0.40 4.93 0.89
N TRP A 46 0.92 4.00 0.09
CA TRP A 46 0.40 2.63 0.03
C TRP A 46 1.04 1.72 1.08
N SER A 47 0.18 0.96 1.74
CA SER A 47 0.55 0.12 2.87
C SER A 47 -0.29 -1.15 2.92
N VAL A 48 0.29 -2.25 3.38
CA VAL A 48 -0.40 -3.52 3.55
C VAL A 48 -0.32 -3.94 5.01
N GLU A 49 -1.48 -4.21 5.61
CA GLU A 49 -1.52 -4.82 6.93
C GLU A 49 -1.28 -6.32 6.81
N PHE A 50 -0.37 -6.85 7.63
CA PHE A 50 -0.05 -8.27 7.67
C PHE A 50 -0.13 -8.80 9.10
N ARG A 51 -0.50 -10.07 9.23
CA ARG A 51 -0.58 -10.75 10.53
C ARG A 51 0.79 -11.28 10.92
N ASN A 52 1.41 -10.65 11.93
CA ASN A 52 2.70 -11.10 12.47
C ASN A 52 2.58 -12.20 13.54
N ASN A 53 1.35 -12.43 14.04
CA ASN A 53 1.08 -13.53 14.99
C ASN A 53 1.91 -13.46 16.29
N TYR A 54 2.23 -12.25 16.74
CA TYR A 54 3.05 -11.96 17.93
C TYR A 54 4.52 -12.40 17.85
N THR A 55 5.02 -12.72 16.65
CA THR A 55 6.45 -12.97 16.43
C THR A 55 7.26 -11.71 16.77
N GLN A 56 8.36 -11.90 17.50
CA GLN A 56 9.35 -10.84 17.77
C GLN A 56 10.61 -11.01 16.94
N ASP A 57 10.69 -12.09 16.17
CA ASP A 57 11.81 -12.34 15.28
C ASP A 57 11.75 -11.37 14.07
N PRO A 58 12.79 -10.55 13.87
CA PRO A 58 12.79 -9.56 12.81
C PRO A 58 12.86 -10.18 11.41
N GLN A 59 13.44 -11.37 11.25
CA GLN A 59 13.54 -12.07 9.96
C GLN A 59 12.19 -12.66 9.54
N GLU A 60 11.48 -13.31 10.46
CA GLU A 60 10.13 -13.79 10.21
C GLU A 60 9.16 -12.64 9.93
N THR A 61 9.26 -11.55 10.70
CA THR A 61 8.40 -10.36 10.52
C THR A 61 8.59 -9.79 9.12
N LEU A 62 9.85 -9.64 8.68
CA LEU A 62 10.20 -9.13 7.36
C LEU A 62 9.73 -10.08 6.24
N THR A 63 9.88 -11.39 6.43
CA THR A 63 9.39 -12.40 5.48
C THR A 63 7.86 -12.31 5.31
N ARG A 64 7.12 -12.18 6.42
CA ARG A 64 5.65 -12.06 6.40
C ARG A 64 5.20 -10.75 5.76
N ALA A 65 5.88 -9.64 6.09
CA ALA A 65 5.64 -8.33 5.50
C ALA A 65 5.84 -8.35 3.97
N SER A 66 6.98 -8.84 3.50
CA SER A 66 7.26 -8.95 2.05
C SER A 66 6.30 -9.88 1.35
N LYS A 67 5.92 -11.01 1.97
CA LYS A 67 4.90 -11.91 1.41
C LYS A 67 3.56 -11.19 1.26
N ALA A 68 3.08 -10.53 2.31
CA ALA A 68 1.81 -9.80 2.28
C ALA A 68 1.82 -8.67 1.25
N TRP A 69 2.92 -7.90 1.18
CA TRP A 69 3.12 -6.88 0.15
C TRP A 69 3.00 -7.46 -1.27
N ASN A 70 3.64 -8.60 -1.52
CA ASN A 70 3.64 -9.23 -2.84
C ASN A 70 2.28 -9.84 -3.21
N ASP A 71 1.53 -10.32 -2.22
CA ASP A 71 0.22 -10.97 -2.36
C ASP A 71 -0.91 -9.96 -2.50
N ALA A 72 -0.77 -8.77 -1.91
CA ALA A 72 -1.81 -7.76 -1.90
C ALA A 72 -2.23 -7.34 -3.33
N PRO A 73 -3.56 -7.20 -3.57
CA PRO A 73 -4.08 -6.77 -4.86
C PRO A 73 -3.60 -5.35 -5.15
N ARG A 74 -2.90 -5.19 -6.26
CA ARG A 74 -2.57 -3.90 -6.83
C ARG A 74 -3.63 -3.65 -7.88
N ALA A 75 -4.35 -2.54 -7.79
CA ALA A 75 -5.23 -2.15 -8.88
C ALA A 75 -4.36 -2.00 -10.14
N PRO A 76 -4.59 -2.79 -11.21
CA PRO A 76 -4.10 -2.38 -12.50
C PRO A 76 -4.79 -1.06 -12.85
N GLU A 77 -4.08 -0.22 -13.59
CA GLU A 77 -4.45 1.05 -14.23
C GLU A 77 -5.76 1.08 -15.06
N SER A 78 -6.75 0.24 -14.75
CA SER A 78 -7.94 0.01 -15.58
C SER A 78 -9.25 -0.02 -14.80
N ASP A 79 -9.30 0.57 -13.61
CA ASP A 79 -10.58 1.08 -13.07
C ASP A 79 -10.67 2.58 -13.40
N VAL A 80 -10.70 2.86 -14.70
CA VAL A 80 -11.27 4.11 -15.20
C VAL A 80 -12.73 4.05 -14.80
N PHE A 81 -13.06 4.64 -13.66
CA PHE A 81 -14.43 5.04 -13.40
C PHE A 81 -14.86 5.85 -14.64
N PRO A 82 -15.86 5.40 -15.43
CA PRO A 82 -16.36 6.22 -16.52
C PRO A 82 -16.73 7.58 -15.91
N PRO A 83 -16.32 8.72 -16.49
CA PRO A 83 -16.73 10.01 -15.98
C PRO A 83 -18.26 9.97 -15.90
N GLU A 84 -18.77 10.27 -14.70
CA GLU A 84 -20.20 10.41 -14.43
C GLU A 84 -20.83 11.17 -15.62
N PRO A 85 -21.85 10.61 -16.31
CA PRO A 85 -22.41 11.29 -17.46
C PRO A 85 -22.92 12.64 -16.98
N ALA A 86 -22.30 13.70 -17.52
CA ALA A 86 -22.61 15.08 -17.17
C ALA A 86 -24.12 15.24 -17.08
N ALA A 87 -24.60 15.64 -15.89
CA ALA A 87 -25.99 15.97 -15.67
C ALA A 87 -26.45 16.90 -16.81
N PRO A 88 -27.55 16.59 -17.52
CA PRO A 88 -28.03 17.48 -18.57
C PRO A 88 -28.27 18.87 -17.97
N PRO A 89 -27.91 19.96 -18.68
CA PRO A 89 -28.17 21.29 -18.19
C PRO A 89 -29.67 21.45 -17.95
N SER A 90 -29.98 21.96 -16.76
CA SER A 90 -31.30 22.35 -16.29
C SER A 90 -32.19 22.83 -17.43
N ALA A 91 -33.27 22.09 -17.70
CA ALA A 91 -34.36 22.60 -18.51
C ALA A 91 -34.99 23.79 -17.78
N GLU A 92 -34.78 24.98 -18.32
CA GLU A 92 -35.48 26.19 -17.95
C GLU A 92 -36.99 25.98 -18.20
N PRO A 93 -37.89 26.40 -17.30
CA PRO A 93 -39.31 26.40 -17.63
C PRO A 93 -39.61 27.56 -18.57
N GLU A 94 -39.71 27.28 -19.87
CA GLU A 94 -40.50 28.12 -20.77
C GLU A 94 -41.96 28.06 -20.29
N THR A 95 -42.47 29.17 -19.78
CA THR A 95 -43.91 29.43 -19.76
C THR A 95 -44.16 30.79 -20.39
N SER A 96 -44.58 30.70 -21.64
CA SER A 96 -45.12 31.77 -22.46
C SER A 96 -46.64 31.61 -22.49
N HIS A 97 -47.37 32.48 -21.77
CA HIS A 97 -48.66 33.09 -22.15
C HIS A 97 -49.21 33.96 -21.02
#